data_AF-A0A668TTC5-F1
#
_entry.id   AF-A0A668TTC5-F1
#
_cell.length_a   1.000
_cell.length_b   1.000
_cell.length_c   1.000
_cell.angle_alpha   90.00
_cell.angle_beta   90.00
_cell.angle_gamma   90.00
#
_symmetry.space_group_name_H-M   'P 1'
#
loop_
_entity.id
_entity.type
_entity.pdbx_description
1 polymer ?
#
loop_
_entity_poly.entity_id
_entity_poly.type
_entity_poly.pdbx_seq_one_letter_code
_entity_poly.pdbx_strand_id
1 'polypeptide(L)'
;MSFYRCSYFAVITKLRWDTEKTRLEHNKELFIHKCPELLKKYLQYGRSFLQTAVSLLQKSSSSPVGCHATGFYPDRAVMFWRKDGEEIHEGVHHTESLPNNDGTFQMSVDLKLSVTPEDWQTYDCVFQLFGVNEYIVTKLDKAFSQRRMSNVGVLTEY
;
A
#
# COMPACT_ATOMS: atom_id res chain seq x y z
N MET A 1 -34.28 11.65 -0.54
CA MET A 1 -33.83 10.32 -0.11
C MET A 1 -34.56 9.31 -0.98
N SER A 2 -33.92 8.81 -2.04
CA SER A 2 -34.58 7.93 -3.01
C SER A 2 -34.53 6.50 -2.49
N PHE A 3 -35.69 5.95 -2.13
CA PHE A 3 -35.83 4.54 -1.78
C PHE A 3 -35.83 3.73 -3.08
N TYR A 4 -34.77 2.96 -3.32
CA TYR A 4 -34.78 1.96 -4.39
C TYR A 4 -35.77 0.85 -4.00
N ARG A 5 -36.83 0.67 -4.80
CA ARG A 5 -37.79 -0.43 -4.62
C ARG A 5 -37.14 -1.71 -5.15
N CYS A 6 -37.04 -2.74 -4.32
CA CYS A 6 -36.63 -4.06 -4.79
C CYS A 6 -37.56 -4.54 -5.92
N SER A 7 -37.01 -5.20 -6.94
CA SER A 7 -37.81 -5.73 -8.03
C SER A 7 -38.82 -6.78 -7.53
N TYR A 8 -39.96 -6.92 -8.22
CA TYR A 8 -40.96 -7.94 -7.89
C TYR A 8 -40.36 -9.35 -7.83
N PHE A 9 -39.44 -9.66 -8.75
CA PHE A 9 -38.69 -10.92 -8.75
C PHE A 9 -37.81 -11.09 -7.51
N ALA A 10 -37.17 -10.04 -7.00
CA ALA A 10 -36.39 -10.13 -5.76
C ALA A 10 -37.27 -10.47 -4.55
N VAL A 11 -38.51 -9.95 -4.51
CA VAL A 11 -39.48 -10.26 -3.43
C VAL A 11 -39.91 -11.72 -3.48
N ILE A 12 -40.26 -12.25 -4.67
CA ILE A 12 -40.63 -13.67 -4.83
C ILE A 12 -39.45 -14.56 -4.44
N THR A 13 -38.24 -14.25 -4.91
CA THR A 13 -37.03 -15.03 -4.59
C THR A 13 -36.78 -15.04 -3.09
N LYS A 14 -36.90 -13.89 -2.41
CA LYS A 14 -36.79 -13.82 -0.95
C LYS A 14 -37.81 -14.73 -0.26
N LEU A 15 -39.10 -14.62 -0.61
CA LEU A 15 -40.16 -15.43 0.01
C LEU A 15 -39.87 -16.93 -0.15
N ARG A 16 -39.44 -17.37 -1.33
CA ARG A 16 -39.04 -18.77 -1.56
C ARG A 16 -37.85 -19.15 -0.67
N TRP A 17 -36.81 -18.31 -0.67
CA TRP A 17 -35.57 -18.51 0.08
C TRP A 17 -35.74 -18.52 1.60
N ASP A 18 -36.70 -17.75 2.12
CA ASP A 18 -37.03 -17.68 3.55
C ASP A 18 -37.72 -18.97 4.03
N THR A 19 -38.37 -19.74 3.13
CA THR A 19 -38.95 -21.05 3.48
C THR A 19 -37.90 -22.17 3.62
N GLU A 20 -36.69 -21.97 3.07
CA GLU A 20 -35.62 -22.97 3.09
C GLU A 20 -34.76 -22.88 4.36
N LYS A 21 -35.29 -23.37 5.49
CA LYS A 21 -34.65 -23.27 6.81
C LYS A 21 -33.21 -23.81 6.85
N THR A 22 -32.96 -24.98 6.26
CA THR A 22 -31.62 -25.60 6.23
C THR A 22 -30.60 -24.71 5.51
N ARG A 23 -31.01 -24.09 4.39
CA ARG A 23 -30.14 -23.15 3.65
C ARG A 23 -29.87 -21.90 4.48
N LEU A 24 -30.87 -21.39 5.20
CA LEU A 24 -30.72 -20.23 6.07
C LEU A 24 -29.75 -20.51 7.22
N GLU A 25 -29.88 -21.66 7.89
CA GLU A 25 -28.96 -22.10 8.96
C GLU A 25 -27.55 -22.30 8.44
N HIS A 26 -27.39 -22.97 7.29
CA HIS A 26 -26.08 -23.14 6.65
C HIS A 26 -25.44 -21.79 6.29
N ASN A 27 -26.21 -20.86 5.72
CA ASN A 27 -25.72 -19.53 5.38
C ASN A 27 -25.31 -18.75 6.63
N LYS A 28 -26.09 -18.82 7.73
CA LYS A 28 -25.72 -18.20 9.01
C LYS A 28 -24.40 -18.75 9.51
N GLU A 29 -24.24 -20.06 9.57
CA GLU A 29 -23.02 -20.72 10.00
C GLU A 29 -21.82 -20.33 9.11
N LEU A 30 -22.03 -20.33 7.80
CA LEU A 30 -21.01 -19.94 6.83
C LEU A 30 -20.56 -18.49 7.03
N PHE A 31 -21.49 -17.53 7.06
CA PHE A 31 -21.15 -16.11 7.08
C PHE A 31 -20.71 -15.60 8.45
N ILE A 32 -21.28 -16.13 9.54
CA ILE A 32 -20.99 -15.65 10.91
C ILE A 32 -19.72 -16.30 11.45
N HIS A 33 -19.48 -17.58 11.15
CA HIS A 33 -18.38 -18.34 11.75
C HIS A 33 -17.29 -18.68 10.74
N LYS A 34 -17.64 -19.45 9.68
CA LYS A 34 -16.62 -19.99 8.76
C LYS A 34 -15.91 -18.91 7.94
N CYS A 35 -16.64 -17.93 7.41
CA CYS A 35 -16.08 -16.87 6.57
C CYS A 35 -15.03 -16.03 7.34
N PRO A 36 -15.31 -15.51 8.55
CA PRO A 36 -14.31 -14.80 9.34
C PRO A 36 -13.09 -15.66 9.72
N GLU A 37 -13.30 -16.93 10.06
CA GLU A 37 -12.20 -17.85 10.38
C GLU A 37 -11.29 -18.11 9.18
N LEU A 38 -11.87 -18.41 8.02
CA LEU A 38 -11.13 -18.57 6.77
C LEU A 38 -10.40 -17.29 6.40
N LEU A 39 -11.05 -16.13 6.52
CA LEU A 39 -10.41 -14.85 6.23
C LEU A 39 -9.19 -14.61 7.12
N LYS A 40 -9.30 -14.83 8.43
CA LYS A 40 -8.16 -14.71 9.36
C LYS A 40 -7.02 -15.65 8.97
N LYS A 41 -7.34 -16.90 8.62
CA LYS A 41 -6.36 -17.89 8.17
C LYS A 41 -5.65 -17.47 6.88
N TYR A 42 -6.39 -17.00 5.89
CA TYR A 42 -5.80 -16.55 4.62
C TYR A 42 -4.99 -15.26 4.77
N LEU A 43 -5.39 -14.33 5.65
CA LEU A 43 -4.58 -13.14 5.96
C LEU A 43 -3.25 -13.52 6.62
N GLN A 44 -3.24 -14.51 7.52
CA GLN A 44 -2.01 -15.01 8.11
C GLN A 44 -1.09 -15.64 7.06
N TYR A 45 -1.63 -16.47 6.17
CA TYR A 45 -0.84 -17.03 5.06
C TYR A 45 -0.36 -15.96 4.07
N GLY A 46 -1.18 -14.94 3.82
CA GLY A 46 -0.89 -13.85 2.89
C GLY A 46 0.22 -12.92 3.37
N ARG A 47 0.41 -12.75 4.69
CA ARG A 47 1.40 -11.80 5.24
C ARG A 47 2.82 -12.02 4.70
N SER A 48 3.28 -13.27 4.59
CA SER A 48 4.62 -13.57 4.08
C SER A 48 4.81 -13.22 2.59
N PHE A 49 3.71 -13.10 1.84
CA PHE A 49 3.71 -12.72 0.41
C PHE A 49 3.58 -11.21 0.20
N LEU A 50 3.12 -10.46 1.20
CA LEU A 50 2.97 -9.00 1.12
C LEU A 50 4.29 -8.30 1.47
N GLN A 51 5.29 -8.47 0.62
CA GLN A 51 6.59 -7.80 0.79
C GLN A 51 6.57 -6.49 0.01
N THR A 52 6.42 -5.38 0.75
CA THR A 52 6.60 -4.05 0.17
C THR A 52 8.09 -3.74 0.11
N ALA A 53 8.59 -3.40 -1.08
CA ALA A 53 9.96 -2.93 -1.25
C ALA A 53 9.94 -1.42 -1.49
N VAL A 54 10.81 -0.68 -0.78
CA VAL A 54 11.01 0.77 -0.97
C VAL A 54 12.45 1.03 -1.36
N SER A 55 12.68 1.71 -2.47
CA SER A 55 14.02 1.99 -3.00
C SER A 55 14.19 3.46 -3.38
N LEU A 56 15.43 3.94 -3.37
CA LEU A 56 15.79 5.25 -3.89
C LEU A 56 16.39 5.09 -5.29
N LEU A 57 15.98 5.96 -6.21
CA LEU A 57 16.32 5.92 -7.63
C LEU A 57 16.73 7.31 -8.09
N GLN A 58 17.88 7.44 -8.75
CA GLN A 58 18.31 8.70 -9.35
C GLN A 58 18.93 8.42 -10.72
N LYS A 59 18.32 8.98 -11.77
CA LYS A 59 18.73 8.72 -13.16
C LYS A 59 20.10 9.33 -13.48
N SER A 60 20.38 10.52 -12.94
CA SER A 60 21.66 11.24 -13.07
C SER A 60 21.88 12.14 -11.85
N SER A 61 23.10 12.59 -11.60
CA SER A 61 23.42 13.47 -10.46
C SER A 61 22.62 14.78 -10.43
N SER A 62 22.11 15.23 -11.57
CA SER A 62 21.25 16.40 -11.71
C SER A 62 19.75 16.09 -11.71
N SER A 63 19.37 14.81 -11.80
CA SER A 63 17.98 14.39 -11.76
C SER A 63 17.44 14.42 -10.34
N PRO A 64 16.13 14.63 -10.16
CA PRO A 64 15.45 14.40 -8.88
C PRO A 64 15.73 12.99 -8.35
N VAL A 65 15.72 12.87 -7.03
CA VAL A 65 15.80 11.58 -6.34
C VAL A 65 14.38 11.05 -6.17
N GLY A 66 14.07 9.95 -6.86
CA GLY A 66 12.80 9.25 -6.72
C GLY A 66 12.85 8.25 -5.58
N CYS A 67 11.88 8.32 -4.68
CA CYS A 67 11.56 7.21 -3.79
C CYS A 67 10.49 6.35 -4.45
N HIS A 68 10.70 5.05 -4.59
CA HIS A 68 9.80 4.13 -5.27
C HIS A 68 9.42 2.98 -4.35
N ALA A 69 8.12 2.76 -4.17
CA ALA A 69 7.57 1.59 -3.51
C ALA A 69 6.90 0.67 -4.53
N THR A 70 7.06 -0.64 -4.36
CA THR A 70 6.37 -1.66 -5.17
C THR A 70 6.06 -2.90 -4.32
N GLY A 71 5.12 -3.71 -4.78
CA GLY A 71 4.74 -4.96 -4.12
C GLY A 71 3.77 -4.77 -2.94
N PHE A 72 3.22 -3.56 -2.75
CA PHE A 72 2.27 -3.30 -1.67
C PHE A 72 0.83 -3.60 -2.09
N TYR A 73 0.02 -4.00 -1.12
CA TYR A 73 -1.42 -4.23 -1.25
C TYR A 73 -2.08 -4.05 0.13
N PRO A 74 -3.27 -3.42 0.24
CA PRO A 74 -4.10 -2.88 -0.84
C PRO A 74 -3.53 -1.59 -1.47
N ASP A 75 -4.24 -1.04 -2.46
CA ASP A 75 -3.85 0.17 -3.21
C ASP A 75 -3.79 1.47 -2.39
N ARG A 76 -4.30 1.43 -1.15
CA ARG A 76 -4.30 2.59 -0.25
C ARG A 76 -3.00 2.65 0.53
N ALA A 77 -2.10 3.53 0.10
CA ALA A 77 -0.88 3.91 0.81
C ALA A 77 -0.58 5.39 0.62
N VAL A 78 0.29 5.93 1.46
CA VAL A 78 0.86 7.28 1.33
C VAL A 78 2.38 7.20 1.32
N MET A 79 3.00 8.08 0.56
CA MET A 79 4.44 8.24 0.50
C MET A 79 4.77 9.73 0.47
N PHE A 80 5.77 10.15 1.24
CA PHE A 80 6.18 11.55 1.35
C PHE A 80 7.65 11.66 1.76
N TRP A 81 8.22 12.84 1.54
CA TRP A 81 9.57 13.18 1.99
C TRP A 81 9.53 13.96 3.28
N ARG A 82 10.52 13.72 4.16
CA ARG A 82 10.79 14.57 5.31
C ARG A 82 12.18 15.15 5.24
N LYS A 83 12.33 16.29 5.92
CA LYS A 83 13.60 16.87 6.29
C LYS A 83 13.60 17.11 7.79
N ASP A 84 14.61 16.60 8.49
CA ASP A 84 14.76 16.73 9.95
C ASP A 84 13.50 16.25 10.73
N GLY A 85 12.77 15.29 10.16
CA GLY A 85 11.56 14.71 10.74
C GLY A 85 10.25 15.43 10.37
N GLU A 86 10.30 16.54 9.65
CA GLU A 86 9.11 17.27 9.19
C GLU A 86 8.82 17.01 7.71
N GLU A 87 7.55 16.80 7.37
CA GLU A 87 7.11 16.59 5.97
C GLU A 87 7.35 17.85 5.12
N ILE A 88 7.94 17.64 3.94
CA ILE A 88 8.23 18.70 2.98
C ILE A 88 7.39 18.54 1.72
N HIS A 89 7.00 19.68 1.15
CA HIS A 89 6.20 19.74 -0.08
C HIS A 89 6.92 20.50 -1.20
N GLU A 90 7.90 21.34 -0.87
CA GLU A 90 8.67 22.09 -1.85
C GLU A 90 9.60 21.15 -2.63
N GLY A 91 9.52 21.22 -3.97
CA GLY A 91 10.34 20.38 -4.84
C GLY A 91 9.96 18.89 -4.83
N VAL A 92 8.82 18.54 -4.22
CA VAL A 92 8.28 17.18 -4.17
C VAL A 92 7.22 16.98 -5.25
N HIS A 93 7.31 15.87 -5.99
CA HIS A 93 6.36 15.50 -7.02
C HIS A 93 5.88 14.05 -6.84
N HIS A 94 4.57 13.88 -6.61
CA HIS A 94 3.95 12.57 -6.48
C HIS A 94 3.59 12.02 -7.87
N THR A 95 3.93 10.76 -8.11
CA THR A 95 3.46 10.01 -9.28
C THR A 95 2.20 9.24 -8.91
N GLU A 96 1.30 9.05 -9.87
CA GLU A 96 0.11 8.21 -9.68
C GLU A 96 0.49 6.78 -9.27
N SER A 97 -0.34 6.18 -8.42
CA SER A 97 -0.20 4.77 -8.06
C SER A 97 -0.65 3.90 -9.24
N LEU A 98 0.20 2.96 -9.65
CA LEU A 98 -0.05 2.07 -10.78
C LEU A 98 -0.18 0.62 -10.32
N PRO A 99 -1.09 -0.16 -10.92
CA PRO A 99 -1.17 -1.60 -10.65
C PRO A 99 -0.04 -2.37 -11.32
N ASN A 100 0.43 -3.43 -10.65
CA ASN A 100 1.35 -4.43 -11.18
C ASN A 100 0.58 -5.64 -11.74
N ASN A 101 1.23 -6.44 -12.59
CA ASN A 101 0.63 -7.63 -13.20
C ASN A 101 0.30 -8.75 -12.20
N ASP A 102 0.92 -8.74 -11.03
CA ASP A 102 0.70 -9.70 -9.94
C ASP A 102 -0.43 -9.30 -8.98
N GLY A 103 -1.10 -8.17 -9.25
CA GLY A 103 -2.18 -7.64 -8.42
C GLY A 103 -1.73 -6.74 -7.27
N THR A 104 -0.43 -6.47 -7.13
CA THR A 104 0.10 -5.46 -6.20
C THR A 104 0.15 -4.07 -6.85
N PHE A 105 0.61 -3.07 -6.12
CA PHE A 105 0.71 -1.68 -6.59
C PHE A 105 2.14 -1.15 -6.48
N GLN A 106 2.40 -0.08 -7.23
CA GLN A 106 3.63 0.70 -7.16
C GLN A 106 3.34 2.19 -7.16
N MET A 107 4.18 2.98 -6.49
CA MET A 107 4.11 4.44 -6.47
C MET A 107 5.50 5.06 -6.32
N SER A 108 5.64 6.31 -6.75
CA SER A 108 6.87 7.09 -6.59
C SER A 108 6.62 8.51 -6.10
N VAL A 109 7.56 9.03 -5.32
CA VAL A 109 7.62 10.45 -4.95
C VAL A 109 9.03 10.97 -5.21
N ASP A 110 9.13 11.93 -6.12
CA ASP A 110 10.39 12.51 -6.57
C ASP A 110 10.70 13.79 -5.79
N LEU A 111 11.94 13.93 -5.30
CA LEU A 111 12.44 15.11 -4.62
C LEU A 111 13.55 15.77 -5.45
N LYS A 112 13.37 17.05 -5.77
CA LYS A 112 14.41 17.88 -6.37
C LYS A 112 15.27 18.50 -5.25
N LEU A 113 16.52 18.07 -5.15
CA LEU A 113 17.48 18.59 -4.18
C LEU A 113 18.18 19.84 -4.73
N SER A 114 18.20 20.89 -3.91
CA SER A 114 18.94 22.14 -4.18
C SER A 114 20.19 22.29 -3.30
N VAL A 115 20.52 21.26 -2.50
CA VAL A 115 21.58 21.25 -1.49
C VAL A 115 22.69 20.28 -1.85
N THR A 116 23.84 20.42 -1.20
CA THR A 116 24.99 19.54 -1.43
C THR A 116 24.79 18.16 -0.78
N PRO A 117 25.49 17.11 -1.26
CA PRO A 117 25.38 15.75 -0.70
C PRO A 117 25.64 15.64 0.81
N GLU A 118 26.33 16.62 1.39
CA GLU A 118 26.61 16.65 2.82
C GLU A 118 25.35 16.73 3.67
N ASP A 119 24.34 17.47 3.20
CA ASP A 119 23.07 17.71 3.89
C ASP A 119 22.02 16.64 3.60
N TRP A 120 22.30 15.68 2.72
CA TRP A 120 21.31 14.68 2.30
C TRP A 120 20.85 13.77 3.45
N GLN A 121 21.68 13.58 4.48
CA GLN A 121 21.37 12.72 5.62
C GLN A 121 20.20 13.24 6.48
N THR A 122 19.82 14.50 6.32
CA THR A 122 18.62 15.06 6.99
C THR A 122 17.32 14.66 6.30
N TYR A 123 17.40 14.08 5.10
CA TYR A 123 16.24 13.70 4.31
C TYR A 123 15.95 12.21 4.44
N ASP A 124 14.67 11.89 4.59
CA ASP A 124 14.18 10.53 4.48
C ASP A 124 12.87 10.47 3.70
N CYS A 125 12.66 9.35 3.03
CA CYS A 125 11.39 9.01 2.40
C CYS A 125 10.62 8.08 3.33
N VAL A 126 9.33 8.36 3.52
CA VAL A 126 8.44 7.57 4.35
C VAL A 126 7.35 6.96 3.49
N PHE A 127 7.16 5.65 3.64
CA PHE A 127 6.01 4.92 3.09
C PHE A 127 5.14 4.40 4.23
N GLN A 128 3.82 4.57 4.10
CA GLN A 128 2.84 4.02 5.01
C GLN A 128 1.69 3.36 4.26
N LEU A 129 1.47 2.07 4.54
CA LEU A 129 0.34 1.32 4.03
C LEU A 129 -0.89 1.53 4.92
N PHE A 130 -2.06 1.77 4.33
CA PHE A 130 -3.28 2.00 5.09
C PHE A 130 -3.67 0.76 5.91
N GLY A 131 -3.99 0.97 7.19
CA GLY A 131 -4.34 -0.12 8.12
C GLY A 131 -3.14 -0.82 8.75
N VAL A 132 -1.92 -0.37 8.46
CA VAL A 132 -0.68 -0.80 9.11
C VAL A 132 -0.13 0.38 9.93
N ASN A 133 0.20 0.14 11.20
CA ASN A 133 0.70 1.17 12.13
C ASN A 133 2.23 1.39 12.02
N GLU A 134 2.88 0.70 11.09
CA GLU A 134 4.32 0.74 10.87
C GLU A 134 4.64 1.56 9.62
N TYR A 135 5.79 2.24 9.67
CA TYR A 135 6.32 3.06 8.59
C TYR A 135 7.58 2.42 8.04
N ILE A 136 7.74 2.41 6.72
CA ILE A 136 9.01 2.09 6.08
C ILE A 136 9.73 3.42 5.83
N VAL A 137 10.84 3.64 6.53
CA VAL A 137 11.65 4.86 6.43
C VAL A 137 12.95 4.55 5.70
N THR A 138 13.15 5.18 4.56
CA THR A 138 14.36 5.03 3.74
C THR A 138 15.15 6.33 3.76
N LYS A 139 16.29 6.34 4.46
CA LYS A 139 17.16 7.51 4.56
C LYS A 139 17.92 7.75 3.27
N LEU A 140 18.04 9.02 2.88
CA LEU A 140 18.93 9.41 1.81
C LEU A 140 20.36 9.46 2.35
N ASP A 141 21.24 8.59 1.83
CA ASP A 141 22.63 8.53 2.27
C ASP A 141 23.59 9.20 1.26
N LYS A 142 24.83 9.47 1.70
CA LYS A 142 25.87 10.06 0.84
C LYS A 142 26.37 9.08 -0.22
N ALA A 143 26.33 7.78 0.05
CA ALA A 143 26.79 6.74 -0.86
C ALA A 143 25.84 6.56 -2.07
N PHE A 144 24.61 7.04 -1.96
CA PHE A 144 23.62 7.11 -3.01
C PHE A 144 24.10 7.94 -4.20
N SER A 145 24.75 9.09 -3.93
CA SER A 145 25.34 9.94 -4.98
C SER A 145 26.41 9.22 -5.81
N GLN A 146 26.99 8.12 -5.30
CA GLN A 146 28.06 7.35 -5.94
C GLN A 146 27.56 6.08 -6.64
N ARG A 147 26.31 5.65 -6.43
CA ARG A 147 25.76 4.39 -6.96
C ARG A 147 24.61 4.69 -7.93
N ARG A 148 24.70 4.20 -9.17
CA ARG A 148 23.66 4.42 -10.20
C ARG A 148 22.29 3.81 -9.83
N MET A 149 22.24 2.84 -8.92
CA MET A 149 21.02 2.24 -8.37
C MET A 149 21.36 1.62 -7.01
N SER A 150 20.66 1.99 -5.93
CA SER A 150 20.73 1.26 -4.66
C SER A 150 19.37 0.65 -4.37
N ASN A 151 19.25 -0.67 -4.57
CA ASN A 151 18.15 -1.43 -3.99
C ASN A 151 18.38 -1.45 -2.47
N VAL A 152 17.70 -0.57 -1.74
CA VAL A 152 17.54 -0.74 -0.30
C VAL A 152 16.38 -1.71 -0.10
N GLY A 153 16.64 -3.00 -0.33
CA GLY A 153 15.67 -4.03 0.00
C GLY A 153 15.59 -4.15 1.52
N VAL A 154 14.59 -3.49 2.13
CA VAL A 154 14.27 -3.78 3.52
C VAL A 154 13.44 -5.06 3.52
N LEU A 155 14.10 -6.18 3.85
CA LEU A 155 13.41 -7.35 4.37
C LEU A 155 12.84 -6.94 5.72
N THR A 156 11.55 -6.61 5.80
CA THR A 156 10.87 -6.61 7.09
C THR A 156 10.68 -8.08 7.49
N GLU A 157 11.62 -8.62 8.26
CA GLU A 157 11.38 -9.82 9.07
C GLU A 157 10.29 -9.48 10.09
N TYR A 158 9.13 -10.14 10.02
CA TYR A 158 8.31 -10.64 11.16
C TYR A 158 7.20 -11.58 10.65
#